data_AF-A0A430SF69-F1
#
_entry.id   AF-A0A430SF69-F1
#
_cell.length_a   1.000
_cell.length_b   1.000
_cell.length_c   1.000
_cell.angle_alpha   90.00
_cell.angle_beta   90.00
_cell.angle_gamma   90.00
#
_symmetry.space_group_name_H-M   'P 1'
#
loop_
_entity.id
_entity.type
_entity.pdbx_description
1 polymer ?
#
loop_
_entity_poly.entity_id
_entity_poly.type
_entity_poly.pdbx_seq_one_letter_code
_entity_poly.pdbx_strand_id
1 'polypeptide(L)'
;MVAQIALGLAREFKDPGSVKFYAWLLWGALRAEVYGLHERALEVVLWAVSRVREALAASLWGSRGQRIRRPGALLASLLSERGLLDLFRRAPAWRVA
;
A
#
# COMPACT_ATOMS: atom_id res chain seq x y z
N MET A 1 15.89 3.73 -2.94
CA MET A 1 14.93 2.88 -3.69
C MET A 1 13.50 3.00 -3.17
N VAL A 2 13.19 2.63 -1.91
CA VAL A 2 11.80 2.69 -1.37
C VAL A 2 11.12 4.06 -1.52
N ALA A 3 11.83 5.16 -1.26
CA ALA A 3 11.29 6.51 -1.41
C ALA A 3 10.86 6.84 -2.85
N GLN A 4 11.58 6.34 -3.86
CA GLN A 4 11.22 6.54 -5.27
C GLN A 4 9.97 5.74 -5.65
N ILE A 5 9.84 4.50 -5.14
CA ILE A 5 8.65 3.67 -5.34
C ILE A 5 7.43 4.32 -4.67
N ALA A 6 7.58 4.80 -3.43
CA ALA A 6 6.53 5.50 -2.70
C ALA A 6 6.09 6.78 -3.41
N LEU A 7 7.04 7.55 -3.96
CA LEU A 7 6.73 8.72 -4.79
C LEU A 7 6.00 8.34 -6.09
N GLY A 8 6.40 7.24 -6.72
CA GLY A 8 5.73 6.68 -7.90
C GLY A 8 4.25 6.36 -7.60
N LEU A 9 3.99 5.62 -6.52
CA LEU A 9 2.63 5.30 -6.08
C LEU A 9 1.81 6.56 -5.75
N ALA A 10 2.41 7.51 -5.03
CA ALA A 10 1.74 8.77 -4.69
C ALA A 10 1.34 9.57 -5.94
N ARG A 11 2.21 9.62 -6.95
CA ARG A 11 1.91 10.28 -8.23
C ARG A 11 0.84 9.53 -9.02
N GLU A 12 0.98 8.22 -9.14
CA GLU A 12 0.05 7.35 -9.85
C GLU A 12 -1.37 7.46 -9.27
N PHE A 13 -1.49 7.45 -7.95
CA PHE A 13 -2.76 7.55 -7.23
C PHE A 13 -3.24 9.00 -7.04
N LYS A 14 -2.55 9.98 -7.64
CA LYS A 14 -2.87 11.42 -7.54
C LYS A 14 -3.00 11.89 -6.09
N ASP A 15 -2.15 11.35 -5.23
CA ASP A 15 -2.14 11.55 -3.78
C ASP A 15 -0.72 11.92 -3.30
N PRO A 16 -0.17 13.06 -3.76
CA PRO A 16 1.21 13.44 -3.50
C PRO A 16 1.51 13.73 -2.01
N GLY A 17 0.49 14.05 -1.21
CA GLY A 17 0.64 14.28 0.23
C GLY A 17 0.94 12.99 1.01
N SER A 18 0.69 11.83 0.42
CA SER A 18 0.74 10.54 1.11
C SER A 18 2.02 9.72 0.85
N VAL A 19 3.08 10.33 0.31
CA VAL A 19 4.38 9.64 0.08
C VAL A 19 4.88 8.93 1.35
N LYS A 20 4.76 9.58 2.52
CA LYS A 20 5.15 8.98 3.81
C LYS A 20 4.34 7.72 4.14
N PHE A 21 3.05 7.74 3.82
CA PHE A 21 2.17 6.59 4.02
C PHE A 21 2.58 5.40 3.12
N TYR A 22 2.81 5.64 1.83
CA TYR A 22 3.26 4.58 0.92
C TYR A 22 4.64 4.04 1.30
N ALA A 23 5.56 4.92 1.73
CA ALA A 23 6.86 4.49 2.23
C ALA A 23 6.72 3.63 3.50
N TRP A 24 5.83 4.00 4.43
CA TRP A 24 5.54 3.22 5.62
C TRP A 24 4.99 1.83 5.28
N LEU A 25 4.10 1.70 4.29
CA LEU A 25 3.60 0.40 3.82
C LEU A 25 4.71 -0.48 3.25
N LEU A 26 5.54 0.08 2.36
CA LEU A 26 6.62 -0.67 1.71
C LEU A 26 7.67 -1.13 2.73
N TRP A 27 8.06 -0.24 3.65
CA TRP A 27 8.96 -0.60 4.74
C TRP A 27 8.34 -1.61 5.71
N GLY A 28 7.05 -1.46 6.01
CA GLY A 28 6.30 -2.39 6.85
C GLY A 28 6.29 -3.80 6.28
N ALA A 29 6.00 -3.92 4.99
CA ALA A 29 5.97 -5.20 4.28
C ALA A 29 7.36 -5.84 4.20
N LEU A 30 8.38 -5.09 3.77
CA LEU A 30 9.76 -5.60 3.71
C LEU A 30 10.23 -6.10 5.07
N ARG A 31 9.95 -5.33 6.12
CA ARG A 31 10.29 -5.69 7.50
C ARG A 31 9.55 -6.94 7.98
N ALA A 32 8.27 -7.07 7.63
CA ALA A 32 7.49 -8.25 8.00
C ALA A 32 8.05 -9.53 7.37
N GLU A 33 8.53 -9.47 6.13
CA GLU A 33 9.20 -10.61 5.49
C GLU A 33 10.57 -10.88 6.09
N VAL A 34 11.42 -9.86 6.22
CA VAL A 34 12.79 -10.01 6.76
C VAL A 34 12.79 -10.57 8.19
N TYR A 35 11.80 -10.21 9.00
CA TYR A 35 11.66 -10.70 10.36
C TYR A 35 10.86 -12.01 10.46
N GLY A 36 10.42 -12.60 9.35
CA GLY A 36 9.62 -13.83 9.35
C GLY A 36 8.24 -13.67 10.01
N LEU A 37 7.73 -12.44 10.10
CA LEU A 37 6.40 -12.15 10.68
C LEU A 37 5.27 -12.46 9.70
N HIS A 38 5.56 -12.43 8.39
CA HIS A 38 4.64 -12.84 7.33
C HIS A 38 5.44 -13.16 6.07
N GLU A 39 5.26 -14.36 5.52
CA GLU A 39 6.12 -14.95 4.48
C GLU A 39 6.03 -14.27 3.09
N ARG A 40 5.05 -13.38 2.88
CA ARG A 40 4.66 -12.83 1.57
C ARG A 40 4.04 -11.42 1.68
N ALA A 41 4.45 -10.64 2.68
CA ALA A 41 3.87 -9.32 2.92
C ALA A 41 4.01 -8.36 1.73
N LEU A 42 5.14 -8.39 1.02
CA LEU A 42 5.37 -7.59 -0.19
C LEU A 42 4.44 -8.01 -1.31
N GLU A 43 4.24 -9.32 -1.51
CA GLU A 43 3.33 -9.81 -2.53
C GLU A 43 1.88 -9.38 -2.27
N VAL A 44 1.44 -9.40 -1.02
CA VAL A 44 0.10 -8.91 -0.66
C VAL A 44 -0.02 -7.39 -0.91
N VAL A 45 1.04 -6.62 -0.66
CA VAL A 45 1.07 -5.19 -1.03
C VAL A 45 0.98 -5.00 -2.55
N LEU A 46 1.72 -5.79 -3.35
CA LEU A 46 1.67 -5.73 -4.81
C LEU A 46 0.29 -6.13 -5.35
N TRP A 47 -0.34 -7.15 -4.76
CA TRP A 47 -1.71 -7.55 -5.06
C TRP A 47 -2.69 -6.40 -4.76
N ALA A 48 -2.59 -5.76 -3.59
CA ALA A 48 -3.49 -4.68 -3.19
C ALA A 48 -3.32 -3.45 -4.10
N VAL A 49 -2.09 -3.09 -4.47
CA VAL A 49 -1.80 -2.04 -5.46
C VAL A 49 -2.45 -2.37 -6.81
N SER A 50 -2.35 -3.62 -7.27
CA SER A 50 -2.97 -4.07 -8.53
C SER A 50 -4.49 -3.95 -8.49
N ARG A 51 -5.13 -4.30 -7.37
CA ARG A 51 -6.58 -4.11 -7.16
C ARG A 51 -6.98 -2.64 -7.19
N VAL A 52 -6.18 -1.75 -6.58
CA VAL A 52 -6.43 -0.30 -6.65
C VAL A 52 -6.32 0.20 -8.08
N ARG A 53 -5.33 -0.26 -8.85
CA ARG A 53 -5.16 0.08 -10.27
C ARG A 53 -6.36 -0.34 -11.11
N GLU A 54 -6.83 -1.57 -10.94
CA GLU A 54 -8.02 -2.08 -11.64
C GLU A 54 -9.27 -1.28 -11.28
N ALA A 55 -9.46 -0.99 -10.00
CA ALA A 55 -10.59 -0.22 -9.53
C ALA A 55 -10.54 1.22 -10.10
N LEU A 56 -9.35 1.82 -10.17
CA LEU A 56 -9.15 3.12 -10.81
C LEU A 56 -9.47 3.07 -12.30
N ALA A 57 -8.98 2.05 -13.01
CA ALA A 57 -9.28 1.86 -14.43
C ALA A 57 -10.79 1.73 -14.65
N ALA A 58 -11.47 0.86 -13.90
CA ALA A 58 -12.93 0.70 -13.95
C ALA A 58 -13.66 2.03 -13.67
N SER A 59 -13.17 2.82 -12.71
CA SER A 59 -13.75 4.12 -12.38
C SER A 59 -13.61 5.20 -13.47
N LEU A 60 -12.67 5.02 -14.40
CA LEU A 60 -12.51 5.90 -15.56
C LEU A 60 -13.55 5.59 -16.65
N TRP A 61 -13.95 4.32 -16.76
CA TRP A 61 -14.92 3.84 -17.76
C TRP A 61 -16.37 3.81 -17.24
N GLY A 62 -16.59 3.94 -15.93
CA GLY A 62 -17.92 3.96 -15.31
C GLY A 62 -18.67 5.30 -15.39
N SER A 63 -19.99 5.27 -15.19
CA SER A 63 -20.86 6.45 -15.13
C SER A 63 -20.40 7.47 -14.05
N ARG A 64 -20.78 8.75 -14.22
CA ARG A 64 -20.35 9.95 -13.43
C ARG A 64 -20.42 9.89 -11.89
N GLY A 65 -20.84 8.78 -11.27
CA GLY A 65 -20.91 8.59 -9.82
C GLY A 65 -19.89 7.60 -9.21
N GLN A 66 -19.20 6.76 -10.01
CA GLN A 66 -18.34 5.68 -9.50
C GLN A 66 -16.83 6.03 -9.43
N ARG A 67 -16.48 7.32 -9.41
CA ARG A 67 -15.08 7.74 -9.34
C ARG A 67 -14.47 7.42 -7.98
N ILE A 68 -13.38 6.66 -7.98
CA ILE A 68 -12.56 6.46 -6.78
C ILE A 68 -11.85 7.77 -6.46
N ARG A 69 -12.24 8.39 -5.34
CA ARG A 69 -11.66 9.66 -4.90
C ARG A 69 -10.47 9.52 -3.95
N ARG A 70 -10.30 8.34 -3.33
CA ARG A 70 -9.28 8.10 -2.29
C ARG A 70 -8.59 6.74 -2.47
N PRO A 71 -7.66 6.62 -3.43
CA PRO A 71 -7.01 5.33 -3.73
C PRO A 71 -6.16 4.82 -2.57
N GLY A 72 -5.47 5.72 -1.85
CA GLY A 72 -4.70 5.34 -0.65
C GLY A 72 -5.55 4.74 0.47
N ALA A 73 -6.80 5.21 0.63
CA ALA A 73 -7.74 4.64 1.61
C ALA A 73 -8.24 3.26 1.18
N LEU A 74 -8.49 3.05 -0.11
CA LEU A 74 -8.82 1.73 -0.65
C LEU A 74 -7.65 0.76 -0.45
N LEU A 75 -6.42 1.19 -0.73
CA LEU A 75 -5.22 0.40 -0.45
C LEU A 75 -5.13 0.00 1.03
N ALA A 76 -5.35 0.96 1.94
CA ALA A 76 -5.35 0.71 3.38
C ALA A 76 -6.43 -0.32 3.77
N SER A 77 -7.64 -0.21 3.23
CA SER A 77 -8.73 -1.16 3.49
C SER A 77 -8.33 -2.58 3.08
N LEU A 78 -7.85 -2.76 1.85
CA LEU A 78 -7.42 -4.06 1.32
C LEU A 78 -6.31 -4.69 2.17
N LEU A 79 -5.36 -3.88 2.64
CA LEU A 79 -4.28 -4.35 3.52
C LEU A 79 -4.77 -4.66 4.95
N SER A 80 -5.76 -3.92 5.43
CA SER A 80 -6.41 -4.18 6.72
C SER A 80 -7.17 -5.50 6.70
N GLU A 81 -7.90 -5.79 5.63
CA GLU A 81 -8.61 -7.06 5.42
C GLU A 81 -7.65 -8.27 5.41
N ARG A 82 -6.38 -8.04 5.03
CA ARG A 82 -5.31 -9.04 5.07
C ARG A 82 -4.50 -9.03 6.37
N GLY A 83 -4.89 -8.24 7.37
CA GLY A 83 -4.22 -8.15 8.67
C GLY A 83 -2.87 -7.42 8.65
N LEU A 84 -2.42 -6.90 7.51
CA LEU A 84 -1.08 -6.31 7.36
C LEU A 84 -0.92 -4.98 8.08
N LEU A 85 -1.95 -4.14 8.13
CA LEU A 85 -1.84 -2.83 8.80
C LEU A 85 -1.61 -2.98 10.30
N ASP A 86 -2.31 -3.90 10.96
CA ASP A 86 -2.11 -4.18 12.37
C ASP A 86 -0.74 -4.83 12.61
N LEU A 87 -0.35 -5.78 11.74
CA LEU A 87 0.99 -6.36 11.77
C LEU A 87 2.09 -5.29 11.67
N PHE A 88 1.99 -4.33 10.76
CA PHE A 88 3.00 -3.29 10.57
C PHE A 88 3.13 -2.35 11.77
N ARG A 89 2.03 -2.09 12.48
CA ARG A 89 2.03 -1.29 13.72
C ARG A 89 2.71 -2.04 14.87
N ARG A 90 2.49 -3.35 14.97
CA ARG A 90 3.03 -4.20 16.04
C ARG A 90 4.45 -4.68 15.78
N ALA A 91 4.84 -4.76 14.51
CA ALA A 91 6.17 -5.21 14.13
C ALA A 91 7.23 -4.30 14.81
N PRO A 92 8.30 -4.89 15.38
CA PRO A 92 9.36 -4.13 16.03
C PRO A 92 10.04 -3.22 15.00
N ALA A 93 10.61 -2.08 15.43
CA ALA A 93 11.34 -1.20 14.52
C ALA A 93 12.53 -1.93 13.84
N TRP A 94 13.13 -1.31 12.81
CA TRP A 94 14.39 -1.79 12.27
C TRP A 94 15.41 -1.89 13.40
N ARG A 95 15.90 -3.10 13.66
CA ARG A 95 17.01 -3.32 14.57
C ARG A 95 18.24 -2.91 13.80
N VAL A 96 18.86 -1.81 14.21
CA VAL A 96 20.22 -1.51 13.79
C VAL A 96 21.09 -2.54 14.50
N ALA A 97 21.73 -3.41 13.72
CA ALA A 97 22.71 -4.38 14.23
C ALA A 97 23.99 -3.65 14.67
#